data_AF-A0A7I0J8I8-F1
#
_entry.id   AF-A0A7I0J8I8-F1
#
_cell.length_a   1.000
_cell.length_b   1.000
_cell.length_c   1.000
_cell.angle_alpha   90.00
_cell.angle_beta   90.00
_cell.angle_gamma   90.00
#
_symmetry.space_group_name_H-M   'P 1'
#
loop_
_entity.id
_entity.type
_entity.pdbx_description
1 polymer ?
#
loop_
_entity_poly.entity_id
_entity_poly.type
_entity_poly.pdbx_seq_one_letter_code
_entity_poly.pdbx_strand_id
1 'polypeptide(L)'
;VTIIYISHRLHEVFEIGDRVTVLRNGRLEATRDLHGLAVPDLVRMMIGRDIADEFSFDASIVPGKVALSVANLKRSAATPEISFSVRHGEILGVAGLVGSGRTEAMRALFGA
;
A
#
# COMPACT_ATOMS: atom_id res chain seq x y z
N VAL A 1 26.04 -23.30 -2.57
CA VAL A 1 25.42 -22.40 -3.56
C VAL A 1 24.83 -21.23 -2.78
N THR A 2 25.01 -20.00 -3.25
CA THR A 2 24.50 -18.79 -2.58
C THR A 2 23.56 -18.07 -3.54
N ILE A 3 22.40 -17.62 -3.05
CA ILE A 3 21.40 -16.87 -3.82
C ILE A 3 21.28 -15.49 -3.20
N ILE A 4 21.28 -14.45 -4.05
CA ILE A 4 20.99 -13.08 -3.62
C ILE A 4 19.60 -12.74 -4.11
N TYR A 5 18.68 -12.47 -3.17
CA TYR A 5 17.31 -12.10 -3.46
C TYR A 5 17.05 -10.65 -3.00
N ILE A 6 16.63 -9.79 -3.93
CA ILE A 6 16.38 -8.38 -3.66
C ILE A 6 14.87 -8.17 -3.69
N SER A 7 14.28 -7.86 -2.53
CA SER A 7 12.84 -7.61 -2.42
C SER A 7 12.54 -6.64 -1.28
N HIS A 8 11.46 -5.88 -1.44
CA HIS A 8 10.82 -5.09 -0.39
C HIS A 8 9.57 -5.80 0.18
N ARG A 9 9.23 -6.98 -0.35
CA ARG A 9 8.12 -7.80 0.13
C ARG A 9 8.60 -8.63 1.31
N LEU A 10 8.34 -8.13 2.52
CA LEU A 10 8.89 -8.70 3.74
C LEU A 10 8.47 -10.16 3.95
N HIS A 11 7.23 -10.52 3.62
CA HIS A 11 6.77 -11.92 3.75
C HIS A 11 7.66 -12.91 2.99
N GLU A 12 7.99 -12.62 1.73
CA GLU A 12 8.90 -13.44 0.91
C GLU A 12 10.29 -13.47 1.55
N VAL A 13 10.83 -12.32 1.99
CA VAL A 13 12.15 -12.22 2.62
C VAL A 13 12.27 -13.13 3.84
N PHE A 14 11.26 -13.13 4.72
CA PHE A 14 11.23 -13.99 5.91
C PHE A 14 10.95 -15.47 5.59
N GLU A 15 10.28 -15.77 4.48
CA GLU A 15 9.94 -17.14 4.08
C GLU A 15 11.15 -17.90 3.51
N ILE A 16 11.98 -17.23 2.69
CA ILE A 16 13.06 -17.90 1.94
C ILE A 16 14.48 -17.48 2.36
N GLY A 17 14.62 -16.46 3.22
CA GLY A 17 15.91 -15.87 3.53
C GLY A 17 16.54 -16.38 4.82
N ASP A 18 17.86 -16.59 4.80
CA ASP A 18 18.66 -16.83 6.01
C ASP A 18 19.10 -15.52 6.68
N ARG A 19 19.50 -14.54 5.84
CA ARG A 19 20.10 -13.27 6.26
C ARG A 19 19.63 -12.13 5.38
N VAL A 20 19.44 -10.96 5.98
CA VAL A 20 19.05 -9.73 5.26
C VAL A 20 20.15 -8.68 5.36
N THR A 21 20.40 -8.00 4.24
CA THR A 21 21.26 -6.81 4.17
C THR A 21 20.40 -5.64 3.73
N VAL A 22 20.38 -4.59 4.54
CA VAL A 22 19.60 -3.38 4.27
C VAL A 22 20.54 -2.29 3.75
N LEU A 23 20.22 -1.79 2.57
CA LEU A 23 20.84 -0.61 1.98
C LEU A 23 19.84 0.55 2.04
N ARG A 24 20.28 1.71 2.54
CA ARG A 24 19.48 2.93 2.60
C ARG A 24 20.35 4.11 2.21
N ASN A 25 19.83 5.02 1.37
CA ASN A 25 20.55 6.21 0.92
C ASN A 25 21.94 5.92 0.35
N GLY A 26 22.08 4.80 -0.39
CA GLY A 26 23.36 4.37 -0.97
C GLY A 26 24.37 3.83 0.03
N ARG A 27 23.99 3.61 1.29
CA ARG A 27 24.85 3.14 2.38
C ARG A 27 24.36 1.81 2.94
N LEU A 28 25.30 1.00 3.41
CA LEU A 28 25.01 -0.19 4.19
C LEU A 28 24.52 0.22 5.58
N GLU A 29 23.26 -0.08 5.88
CA GLU A 29 22.69 0.18 7.20
C GLU A 29 22.96 -0.98 8.15
N ALA A 30 22.65 -2.20 7.72
CA ALA A 30 22.84 -3.38 8.55
C ALA A 30 22.88 -4.66 7.71
N THR A 31 23.53 -5.69 8.28
CA THR A 31 23.32 -7.09 7.92
C THR A 31 22.90 -7.84 9.18
N ARG A 32 21.83 -8.63 9.11
CA ARG A 32 21.23 -9.34 10.24
C ARG A 32 20.72 -10.71 9.81
N ASP A 33 20.87 -11.70 10.67
CA ASP A 33 20.17 -12.97 10.50
C ASP A 33 18.65 -12.73 10.59
N LEU A 34 17.89 -13.39 9.73
CA LEU A 34 16.42 -13.25 9.72
C LEU A 34 15.78 -13.99 10.90
N HIS A 35 16.46 -15.03 11.42
CA HIS A 35 16.01 -15.76 12.59
C HIS A 35 16.01 -14.86 13.83
N GLY A 36 14.81 -14.60 14.38
CA GLY A 36 14.62 -13.74 15.55
C GLY A 36 14.58 -12.25 15.24
N LEU A 37 14.64 -11.83 13.96
CA LEU A 37 14.42 -10.44 13.57
C LEU A 37 12.92 -10.16 13.46
N ALA A 38 12.42 -9.12 14.12
CA ALA A 38 11.03 -8.71 13.98
C ALA A 38 10.83 -7.86 12.72
N VAL A 39 9.67 -7.99 12.08
CA VAL A 39 9.28 -7.20 10.90
C VAL A 39 9.44 -5.69 11.14
N PRO A 40 8.99 -5.11 12.28
CA PRO A 40 9.14 -3.67 12.54
C PRO A 40 10.61 -3.22 12.56
N ASP A 41 11.53 -4.05 13.05
CA ASP A 41 12.95 -3.70 13.10
C ASP A 41 13.57 -3.68 11.71
N LEU A 42 13.20 -4.64 10.84
CA LEU A 42 13.62 -4.62 9.44
C LEU A 42 13.12 -3.39 8.70
N VAL A 43 11.85 -3.05 8.91
CA VAL A 43 11.24 -1.82 8.36
C VAL A 43 11.97 -0.57 8.82
N ARG A 44 12.27 -0.45 10.12
CA ARG A 44 13.04 0.68 10.67
C ARG A 44 14.41 0.79 10.03
N MET A 45 15.08 -0.32 9.77
CA MET A 45 16.35 -0.30 9.02
C MET A 45 16.15 0.22 7.59
N MET A 46 15.07 -0.17 6.90
CA MET A 46 14.80 0.24 5.52
C MET A 46 14.44 1.73 5.39
N ILE A 47 13.63 2.28 6.31
CA ILE A 47 13.06 3.64 6.21
C ILE A 47 13.81 4.64 7.08
N GLY A 48 14.45 4.19 8.17
CA GLY A 48 15.23 5.03 9.10
C GLY A 48 14.42 5.77 10.16
N ARG A 49 13.15 5.40 10.33
CA ARG A 49 12.22 5.96 11.32
C ARG A 49 11.12 4.94 11.62
N ASP A 50 10.30 5.22 12.63
CA ASP A 50 9.14 4.41 12.95
C ASP A 50 8.00 4.65 11.94
N ILE A 51 7.35 3.57 11.47
CA ILE A 51 6.20 3.67 10.53
C ILE A 51 5.04 4.48 11.14
N ALA A 52 4.90 4.42 12.47
CA ALA A 52 3.86 5.17 13.19
C ALA A 52 3.95 6.68 12.94
N ASP A 53 5.14 7.20 12.62
CA ASP A 53 5.36 8.62 12.36
C ASP A 53 4.91 9.04 10.95
N GLU A 54 4.75 8.09 10.01
CA GLU A 54 4.50 8.37 8.59
C GLU A 54 3.01 8.32 8.20
N PHE A 55 2.19 7.61 8.99
CA PHE A 55 0.75 7.47 8.73
C PHE A 55 -0.09 7.77 9.97
N SER A 56 0.18 8.91 10.61
CA SER A 56 -0.72 9.43 11.64
C SER A 56 -2.02 9.90 10.98
N PHE A 57 -3.06 9.08 11.11
CA PHE A 57 -4.42 9.48 10.77
C PHE A 57 -4.83 10.55 11.79
N ASP A 58 -5.01 11.78 11.34
CA ASP A 58 -5.54 12.84 12.20
C ASP A 58 -7.02 12.56 12.47
N ALA A 59 -7.30 11.96 13.63
CA ALA A 59 -8.64 11.62 14.08
C ALA A 59 -9.52 12.85 14.34
N SER A 60 -8.95 14.07 14.36
CA SER A 60 -9.71 15.31 14.49
C SER A 60 -10.35 15.76 13.17
N ILE A 61 -9.97 15.16 12.04
CA ILE A 61 -10.55 15.48 10.73
C ILE A 61 -12.01 14.98 10.69
N VAL A 62 -12.94 15.93 10.68
CA VAL A 62 -14.37 15.66 10.47
C VAL A 62 -14.70 15.84 8.98
N PRO A 63 -15.19 14.79 8.27
CA PRO A 63 -15.54 14.92 6.86
C PRO A 63 -16.60 16.01 6.61
N GLY A 64 -16.31 16.88 5.64
CA GLY A 64 -17.15 18.01 5.25
C GLY A 64 -18.29 17.62 4.30
N LYS A 65 -18.65 18.56 3.41
CA LYS A 65 -19.66 18.32 2.36
C LYS A 65 -19.13 17.33 1.32
N VAL A 66 -20.04 16.71 0.56
CA VAL A 66 -19.68 15.84 -0.58
C VAL A 66 -18.87 16.64 -1.60
N ALA A 67 -17.65 16.19 -1.86
CA ALA A 67 -16.74 16.77 -2.84
C ALA A 67 -16.93 16.13 -4.23
N LEU A 68 -17.22 14.83 -4.27
CA LEU A 68 -17.54 14.08 -5.50
C LEU A 68 -18.64 13.07 -5.21
N SER A 69 -19.62 13.01 -6.10
CA SER A 69 -20.70 12.01 -6.09
C SER A 69 -20.69 11.28 -7.43
N VAL A 70 -20.56 9.96 -7.38
CA VAL A 70 -20.59 9.06 -8.52
C VAL A 70 -21.83 8.19 -8.39
N ALA A 71 -22.66 8.17 -9.43
CA ALA A 71 -23.87 7.38 -9.46
C ALA A 71 -23.91 6.52 -10.72
N ASN A 72 -24.22 5.24 -10.54
CA ASN A 72 -24.48 4.25 -11.57
C ASN A 72 -23.36 4.17 -12.63
N LEU A 73 -22.10 4.34 -12.22
CA LEU A 73 -20.97 4.32 -13.12
C LEU A 73 -20.78 2.89 -13.65
N LYS A 74 -20.79 2.76 -14.98
CA LYS A 74 -20.47 1.53 -15.71
C LYS A 74 -19.52 1.86 -16.84
N ARG A 75 -18.40 1.14 -16.90
CA ARG A 75 -17.49 1.22 -18.06
C ARG A 75 -18.05 0.48 -19.28
N SER A 76 -18.67 -0.66 -19.07
CA SER A 76 -19.25 -1.49 -20.13
C SER A 76 -20.42 -2.31 -19.58
N ALA A 77 -21.23 -2.90 -20.48
CA ALA A 77 -22.38 -3.73 -20.09
C ALA A 77 -22.01 -4.92 -19.18
N ALA A 78 -20.77 -5.44 -19.30
CA ALA A 78 -20.28 -6.55 -18.49
C ALA A 78 -19.63 -6.12 -17.17
N THR A 79 -19.45 -4.82 -16.93
CA THR A 79 -18.80 -4.30 -15.72
C THR A 79 -19.85 -4.07 -14.61
N PRO A 80 -19.54 -4.41 -13.35
CA PRO A 80 -20.38 -4.06 -12.22
C PRO A 80 -20.65 -2.56 -12.18
N GLU A 81 -21.86 -2.21 -11.77
CA GLU A 81 -22.22 -0.82 -11.47
C GLU A 81 -21.57 -0.37 -10.17
N ILE A 82 -21.10 0.87 -10.11
CA ILE A 82 -20.60 1.45 -8.86
C ILE A 82 -21.18 2.85 -8.61
N SER A 83 -21.59 3.05 -7.35
CA SER A 83 -22.08 4.33 -6.83
C SER A 83 -21.39 4.61 -5.51
N PHE A 84 -20.81 5.80 -5.36
CA PHE A 84 -20.14 6.22 -4.13
C PHE A 84 -20.07 7.75 -4.05
N SER A 85 -19.85 8.27 -2.86
CA SER A 85 -19.54 9.68 -2.64
C SER A 85 -18.29 9.80 -1.80
N VAL A 86 -17.48 10.82 -2.06
CA VAL A 86 -16.35 11.21 -1.19
C VAL A 86 -16.56 12.63 -0.72
N ARG A 87 -16.36 12.87 0.58
CA ARG A 87 -16.49 14.17 1.24
C ARG A 87 -15.15 14.87 1.35
N HIS A 88 -15.18 16.19 1.56
CA HIS A 88 -13.97 16.95 1.90
C HIS A 88 -13.32 16.39 3.17
N GLY A 89 -12.02 16.09 3.12
CA GLY A 89 -11.27 15.51 4.23
C GLY A 89 -11.41 13.99 4.38
N GLU A 90 -12.21 13.33 3.53
CA GLU A 90 -12.35 11.87 3.53
C GLU A 90 -11.33 11.22 2.59
N ILE A 91 -10.70 10.13 3.04
CA ILE A 91 -9.86 9.27 2.21
C ILE A 91 -10.69 8.04 1.82
N LEU A 92 -11.11 7.98 0.55
CA LEU A 92 -11.82 6.82 0.01
C LEU A 92 -10.84 5.80 -0.58
N GLY A 93 -10.82 4.59 -0.03
CA GLY A 93 -10.05 3.46 -0.56
C GLY A 93 -10.92 2.51 -1.39
N VAL A 94 -10.45 2.12 -2.59
CA VAL A 94 -11.13 1.14 -3.46
C VAL A 94 -10.31 -0.16 -3.53
N ALA A 95 -10.81 -1.22 -2.89
CA ALA A 95 -10.12 -2.51 -2.75
C ALA A 95 -10.95 -3.69 -3.29
N GLY A 96 -10.29 -4.81 -3.60
CA GLY A 96 -10.91 -5.98 -4.26
C GLY A 96 -9.89 -6.90 -4.95
N LEU A 97 -10.33 -8.05 -5.44
CA LEU A 97 -9.45 -9.04 -6.09
C LEU A 97 -9.04 -8.62 -7.51
N VAL A 98 -8.13 -9.38 -8.12
CA VAL A 98 -7.82 -9.25 -9.55
C VAL A 98 -9.09 -9.57 -10.35
N GLY A 99 -9.42 -8.74 -11.34
CA GLY A 99 -10.63 -8.88 -12.14
C GLY A 99 -11.90 -8.30 -11.50
N SER A 100 -11.84 -7.72 -10.30
CA SER A 100 -13.01 -7.14 -9.64
C SER A 100 -13.49 -5.81 -10.23
N GLY A 101 -12.87 -5.32 -11.32
CA GLY A 101 -13.30 -4.10 -12.01
C GLY A 101 -12.80 -2.77 -11.40
N ARG A 102 -11.90 -2.80 -10.41
CA ARG A 102 -11.45 -1.58 -9.69
C ARG A 102 -10.71 -0.60 -10.60
N THR A 103 -9.74 -1.12 -11.34
CA THR A 103 -8.91 -0.31 -12.25
C THR A 103 -9.77 0.25 -13.37
N GLU A 104 -10.70 -0.56 -13.87
CA GLU A 104 -11.66 -0.22 -14.90
C GLU A 104 -12.62 0.88 -14.46
N ALA A 105 -13.16 0.80 -13.24
CA ALA A 105 -14.03 1.81 -12.66
C ALA A 105 -13.30 3.15 -12.47
N MET A 106 -12.07 3.12 -11.94
CA MET A 106 -11.27 4.34 -11.77
C MET A 106 -10.88 4.98 -13.11
N ARG A 107 -10.51 4.18 -14.12
CA ARG A 107 -10.25 4.70 -15.47
C ARG A 107 -11.47 5.36 -16.09
N ALA A 108 -12.65 4.74 -15.96
CA ALA A 108 -13.90 5.32 -16.43
C ALA A 108 -14.21 6.66 -15.75
N LEU A 109 -13.92 6.79 -14.45
CA LEU A 109 -14.06 8.05 -13.72
C LEU A 109 -13.14 9.16 -14.25
N PHE A 110 -11.92 8.82 -14.67
CA PHE A 110 -10.94 9.76 -15.23
C PHE A 110 -11.06 9.97 -16.75
N GLY A 111 -12.01 9.30 -17.43
CA GLY A 111 -12.20 9.40 -18.87
C GLY A 111 -11.07 8.77 -19.71
N ALA A 112 -10.37 7.76 -19.15
CA ALA A 112 -9.26 7.05 -19.80
C ALA A 112 -9.69 5.73 -20.47
#